data_AF-A0A537Z5P9-F1
#
_entry.id   AF-A0A537Z5P9-F1
#
_cell.length_a   1.000
_cell.length_b   1.000
_cell.length_c   1.000
_cell.angle_alpha   90.00
_cell.angle_beta   90.00
_cell.angle_gamma   90.00
#
_symmetry.space_group_name_H-M   'P 1'
#
loop_
_entity.id
_entity.type
_entity.pdbx_description
1 polymer ?
#
loop_
_entity_poly.entity_id
_entity_poly.type
_entity_poly.pdbx_seq_one_letter_code
_entity_poly.pdbx_strand_id
1 'polypeptide(L)'
;MARTLPQPARATGNRLDERVTDSSRRSGGLFLQFPVRFSIVTYNLWGRERWPERAGALGLFLGLYTPDVMCVQELVPETQKFLDERLADHARVDDPLPGWHTE
;
A
#
# COMPACT_ATOMS: atom_id res chain seq x y z
N MET A 1 -25.86 -9.44 -36.91
CA MET A 1 -25.63 -8.01 -37.21
C MET A 1 -25.11 -7.35 -35.94
N ALA A 2 -23.80 -7.11 -35.86
CA ALA A 2 -23.15 -6.56 -34.67
C ALA A 2 -22.89 -5.06 -34.88
N ARG A 3 -23.39 -4.22 -33.96
CA ARG A 3 -23.15 -2.78 -33.95
C ARG A 3 -21.79 -2.52 -33.28
N THR A 4 -20.83 -2.04 -34.06
CA THR A 4 -19.53 -1.56 -33.58
C THR A 4 -19.72 -0.23 -32.85
N LEU A 5 -19.34 -0.17 -31.58
CA LEU A 5 -19.27 1.08 -30.82
C LEU A 5 -18.02 1.88 -31.26
N PRO A 6 -18.10 3.22 -31.40
CA PRO A 6 -16.93 4.02 -31.77
C PRO A 6 -15.94 4.14 -30.60
N GLN A 7 -14.65 3.92 -30.88
CA GLN A 7 -13.54 4.22 -29.96
C GLN A 7 -13.39 5.75 -29.79
N PRO A 8 -13.12 6.26 -28.58
CA PRO A 8 -12.79 7.67 -28.40
C PRO A 8 -11.39 7.98 -28.97
N ALA A 9 -11.30 9.12 -29.66
CA ALA A 9 -10.09 9.60 -30.31
C ALA A 9 -8.94 9.84 -29.31
N ARG A 10 -7.71 9.48 -29.71
CA ARG A 10 -6.48 9.83 -28.99
C ARG A 10 -6.36 11.36 -28.91
N ALA A 11 -6.45 11.90 -27.70
CA ALA A 11 -6.11 13.29 -27.43
C ALA A 11 -4.59 13.46 -27.46
N THR A 12 -4.05 13.83 -28.61
CA THR A 12 -2.75 14.50 -28.74
C THR A 12 -2.90 15.94 -28.30
N GLY A 13 -2.25 16.32 -27.19
CA GLY A 13 -2.22 17.71 -26.76
C GLY A 13 -1.48 17.90 -25.45
N ASN A 14 -0.16 18.11 -25.53
CA ASN A 14 0.60 18.76 -24.46
C ASN A 14 -0.06 20.11 -24.15
N ARG A 15 -0.64 20.26 -22.96
CA ARG A 15 -0.98 21.57 -22.40
C ARG A 15 -0.40 21.64 -20.98
N LEU A 16 0.84 22.11 -20.94
CA LEU A 16 1.48 22.60 -19.72
C LEU A 16 0.80 23.92 -19.30
N ASP A 17 0.90 24.19 -18.01
CA ASP A 17 0.71 25.49 -17.35
C ASP A 17 -0.73 25.91 -17.01
N GLU A 18 -1.29 25.31 -15.96
CA GLU A 18 -2.15 26.05 -15.04
C GLU A 18 -1.39 26.29 -13.73
N ARG A 19 -0.69 27.43 -13.67
CA ARG A 19 0.02 27.88 -12.48
C ARG A 19 -1.01 28.31 -11.43
N VAL A 20 -1.24 27.46 -10.44
CA VAL A 20 -1.75 27.88 -9.13
C VAL A 20 -0.72 28.86 -8.55
N THR A 21 -1.06 30.14 -8.54
CA THR A 21 -0.24 31.18 -7.91
C THR A 21 -0.54 31.20 -6.42
N ASP A 22 0.08 30.29 -5.66
CA ASP A 22 0.15 30.44 -4.21
C ASP A 22 1.13 31.58 -3.89
N SER A 23 0.57 32.68 -3.39
CA SER A 23 1.27 33.92 -3.06
C SER A 23 1.90 33.89 -1.66
N SER A 24 2.18 32.70 -1.13
CA SER A 24 2.78 32.51 0.17
C SER A 24 4.32 32.49 0.08
N ARG A 25 4.92 33.66 -0.19
CA ARG A 25 6.34 33.89 0.13
C ARG A 25 6.54 33.76 1.64
N ARG A 26 7.04 32.62 2.10
CA ARG A 26 7.72 32.51 3.40
C ARG A 26 9.06 31.80 3.22
N SER A 27 10.11 32.57 3.48
CA SER A 27 11.44 32.19 3.99
C SER A 27 12.20 31.09 3.23
N GLY A 28 13.32 31.51 2.61
CA GLY A 28 14.26 30.63 1.92
C GLY A 28 14.94 29.61 2.82
N GLY A 29 14.32 28.44 2.95
CA GLY A 29 15.02 27.19 3.27
C GLY A 29 15.33 26.45 1.97
N LEU A 30 16.52 25.85 1.85
CA LEU A 30 16.75 24.83 0.83
C LEU A 30 15.72 23.73 1.05
N PHE A 31 14.72 23.61 0.17
CA PHE A 31 13.93 22.40 0.08
C PHE A 31 14.86 21.33 -0.50
N LEU A 32 15.53 20.59 0.40
CA LEU A 32 16.18 19.35 0.03
C LEU A 32 15.08 18.38 -0.40
N GLN A 33 14.81 18.34 -1.70
CA GLN A 33 13.88 17.38 -2.26
C GLN A 33 14.58 16.03 -2.31
N PHE A 34 14.44 15.26 -1.24
CA PHE A 34 14.86 13.87 -1.22
C PHE A 34 13.89 13.05 -2.07
N PRO A 35 14.38 12.05 -2.84
CA PRO A 35 13.48 11.13 -3.51
C PRO A 35 12.63 10.42 -2.46
N VAL A 36 11.30 10.53 -2.60
CA VAL A 36 10.37 9.81 -1.73
C VAL A 36 10.42 8.33 -2.11
N ARG A 37 10.81 7.49 -1.14
CA ARG A 37 10.68 6.03 -1.27
C ARG A 37 9.39 5.61 -0.58
N PHE A 38 8.60 4.81 -1.30
CA PHE A 38 7.40 4.19 -0.77
C PHE A 38 7.43 2.70 -1.13
N SER A 39 7.11 1.85 -0.17
CA SER A 39 7.20 0.39 -0.28
C SER A 39 5.89 -0.28 0.10
N ILE A 40 5.41 -1.13 -0.79
CA ILE A 40 4.20 -1.94 -0.61
C ILE A 40 4.61 -3.41 -0.70
N VAL A 41 4.12 -4.21 0.23
CA VAL A 41 4.26 -5.67 0.19
C VAL A 41 2.87 -6.28 0.06
N THR A 42 2.72 -7.26 -0.84
CA THR A 42 1.59 -8.19 -0.83
C THR A 42 2.09 -9.57 -0.45
N TYR A 43 1.43 -10.22 0.51
CA TYR A 43 1.90 -11.50 1.05
C TYR A 43 0.74 -12.40 1.43
N ASN A 44 0.62 -13.54 0.75
CA ASN A 44 -0.31 -14.58 1.17
C ASN A 44 0.28 -15.34 2.37
N LEU A 45 -0.44 -15.33 3.50
CA LEU A 45 0.00 -15.93 4.75
C LEU A 45 -0.16 -17.45 4.78
N TRP A 46 -0.92 -18.03 3.84
CA TRP A 46 -1.22 -19.45 3.75
C TRP A 46 -1.85 -19.98 5.05
N GLY A 47 -2.80 -19.22 5.59
CA GLY A 47 -3.54 -19.52 6.81
C GLY A 47 -2.66 -19.97 7.98
N ARG A 48 -2.97 -21.16 8.53
CA ARG A 48 -2.23 -21.80 9.63
C ARG A 48 -1.22 -22.85 9.17
N GLU A 49 -1.07 -23.04 7.86
CA GLU A 49 -0.27 -24.14 7.33
C GLU A 49 1.20 -23.95 7.73
N ARG A 50 1.75 -24.90 8.49
CA ARG A 50 3.14 -24.84 9.02
C ARG A 50 3.47 -23.50 9.70
N TRP A 51 2.49 -22.91 10.37
CA TRP A 51 2.65 -21.58 10.96
C TRP A 51 3.79 -21.50 12.00
N PRO A 52 3.96 -22.48 12.92
CA PRO A 52 5.06 -22.45 13.90
C PRO A 52 6.45 -22.34 13.26
N GLU A 53 6.66 -22.97 12.09
CA GLU A 53 7.93 -22.93 11.37
C GLU A 53 8.11 -21.64 10.55
N ARG A 54 7.01 -21.04 10.07
CA ARG A 54 7.05 -19.87 9.17
C ARG A 54 7.02 -18.53 9.90
N ALA A 55 6.41 -18.45 11.07
CA ALA A 55 6.23 -17.20 11.82
C ALA A 55 7.55 -16.47 12.08
N GLY A 56 8.62 -17.22 12.43
CA GLY A 56 9.94 -16.64 12.67
C GLY A 56 10.52 -15.95 11.43
N ALA A 57 10.41 -16.57 10.26
CA ALA A 57 10.91 -16.02 9.00
C ALA A 57 10.13 -14.76 8.59
N LEU A 58 8.80 -14.77 8.73
CA LEU A 58 7.98 -13.57 8.47
C LEU A 58 8.33 -12.44 9.44
N GLY A 59 8.55 -12.76 10.72
CA GLY A 59 8.97 -11.76 11.71
C GLY A 59 10.31 -11.10 11.37
N LEU A 60 11.30 -11.88 10.90
CA LEU A 60 12.57 -11.34 10.42
C LEU A 60 12.39 -10.46 9.17
N PHE A 61 11.55 -10.89 8.24
CA PHE A 61 11.23 -10.10 7.04
C PHE A 61 10.62 -8.74 7.40
N LEU A 62 9.60 -8.72 8.27
CA LEU A 62 8.93 -7.48 8.67
C LEU A 62 9.88 -6.53 9.42
N GLY A 63 10.75 -7.06 10.27
CA GLY A 63 11.75 -6.25 10.97
C GLY A 63 12.85 -5.69 10.07
N LEU A 64 13.20 -6.40 8.99
CA LEU A 64 14.23 -5.95 8.04
C LEU A 64 13.68 -4.91 7.05
N TYR A 65 12.49 -5.13 6.51
CA TYR A 65 11.95 -4.32 5.43
C TYR A 65 11.01 -3.20 5.88
N THR A 66 10.29 -3.39 6.99
CA THR A 66 9.37 -2.39 7.58
C THR A 66 8.56 -1.67 6.49
N PRO A 67 7.70 -2.39 5.74
CA PRO A 67 7.02 -1.82 4.58
C PRO A 67 6.07 -0.69 4.99
N ASP A 68 5.87 0.30 4.13
CA ASP A 68 4.91 1.39 4.41
C ASP A 68 3.47 0.89 4.35
N VAL A 69 3.20 -0.08 3.46
CA VAL A 69 1.90 -0.76 3.34
C VAL A 69 2.11 -2.27 3.24
N MET A 70 1.34 -3.02 4.04
CA MET A 70 1.32 -4.48 4.05
C MET A 70 -0.09 -4.98 3.69
N CYS A 71 -0.21 -5.66 2.55
CA CYS A 71 -1.44 -6.31 2.10
C CYS A 71 -1.30 -7.82 2.30
N VAL A 72 -2.29 -8.45 2.94
CA VAL A 72 -2.25 -9.89 3.24
C VAL A 72 -3.43 -10.63 2.67
N GLN A 73 -3.24 -11.93 2.43
CA GLN A 73 -4.29 -12.88 2.04
C GLN A 73 -4.21 -14.12 2.94
N GLU A 74 -5.30 -14.87 3.02
CA GLU A 74 -5.51 -16.00 3.92
C GLU A 74 -5.29 -15.62 5.39
N LEU A 75 -5.76 -14.43 5.77
CA LEU A 75 -5.63 -13.92 7.13
C LEU A 75 -6.52 -14.72 8.08
N VAL A 76 -5.96 -15.09 9.23
CA VAL A 76 -6.68 -15.77 10.31
C VAL A 76 -6.35 -15.10 11.65
N PRO A 77 -7.16 -15.26 12.70
CA PRO A 77 -6.95 -14.54 13.97
C PRO A 77 -5.55 -14.72 14.58
N GLU A 78 -4.96 -15.89 14.42
CA GLU A 78 -3.61 -16.20 14.93
C GLU A 78 -2.51 -15.40 14.20
N THR A 79 -2.55 -15.38 12.87
CA THR A 79 -1.57 -14.65 12.05
C THR A 79 -1.82 -13.14 12.10
N GLN A 80 -3.07 -12.73 12.23
CA GLN A 80 -3.45 -11.33 12.48
C GLN A 80 -2.85 -10.82 13.78
N LYS A 81 -3.02 -11.54 14.89
CA LYS A 81 -2.43 -11.15 16.18
C LYS A 81 -0.91 -11.02 16.07
N PHE A 82 -0.26 -11.95 15.37
CA PHE A 82 1.19 -11.87 15.11
C PHE A 82 1.57 -10.59 14.33
N LEU A 83 0.81 -10.22 13.31
CA LEU A 83 1.05 -8.99 12.55
C LEU A 83 0.81 -7.75 13.39
N ASP A 84 -0.30 -7.69 14.15
CA ASP A 84 -0.61 -6.56 15.04
C ASP A 84 0.52 -6.32 16.06
N GLU A 85 1.11 -7.39 16.60
CA GLU A 85 2.25 -7.29 17.54
C GLU A 85 3.55 -6.80 16.85
N ARG A 86 3.81 -7.22 15.61
CA ARG A 86 5.07 -6.90 14.90
C ARG A 86 5.02 -5.60 14.10
N LEU A 87 3.82 -5.16 13.74
CA LEU A 87 3.53 -3.93 13.02
C LEU A 87 2.72 -2.99 13.92
N ALA A 88 3.13 -2.88 15.19
CA ALA A 88 2.40 -2.10 16.20
C ALA A 88 2.26 -0.61 15.84
N ASP A 89 3.14 -0.08 14.99
CA ASP A 89 3.12 1.29 14.50
C ASP A 89 2.29 1.46 13.20
N HIS A 90 1.76 0.37 12.63
CA HIS A 90 0.91 0.39 11.45
C HIS A 90 -0.56 0.54 11.83
N ALA A 91 -1.27 1.39 11.09
CA ALA A 91 -2.72 1.41 11.14
C ALA A 91 -3.28 0.20 10.39
N ARG A 92 -4.23 -0.51 11.03
CA ARG A 92 -5.01 -1.55 10.38
C ARG A 92 -6.22 -0.94 9.68
N VAL A 93 -6.62 -1.52 8.55
CA VAL A 93 -7.93 -1.24 7.96
C VAL A 93 -9.00 -1.79 8.89
N ASP A 94 -9.74 -0.89 9.53
CA ASP A 94 -10.89 -1.22 10.37
C ASP A 94 -12.16 -0.75 9.65
N ASP A 95 -12.72 -1.64 8.84
CA ASP A 95 -13.90 -1.40 7.99
C ASP A 95 -14.80 -2.65 7.99
N PRO A 96 -16.14 -2.49 7.86
CA PRO A 96 -17.10 -3.59 7.90
C PRO A 96 -17.03 -4.58 6.73
N LEU A 97 -16.26 -4.32 5.66
CA LEU A 97 -16.12 -5.27 4.56
C LEU A 97 -15.44 -6.56 5.05
N PRO A 98 -16.11 -7.73 4.98
CA PRO A 98 -15.57 -8.97 5.54
C PRO A 98 -14.23 -9.41 4.94
N GLY A 99 -13.97 -9.07 3.67
CA GLY A 99 -12.71 -9.39 2.99
C GLY A 99 -11.47 -8.77 3.63
N TRP A 100 -11.62 -7.73 4.47
CA TRP A 100 -10.49 -7.20 5.24
C TRP A 100 -10.02 -8.11 6.37
N HIS A 101 -10.85 -9.06 6.80
CA HIS A 101 -10.60 -9.87 7.98
C HIS A 101 -10.41 -11.36 7.69
N THR A 102 -10.98 -11.90 6.59
CA THR A 102 -11.08 -13.36 6.39
C THR A 102 -11.04 -13.88 4.93
N GLU A 103 -10.34 -13.23 3.99
CA GLU A 103 -10.13 -13.75 2.62
C GLU A 103 -8.72 -14.29 2.38
#